data_AF-V5RKD4-F1
#
_entry.id   AF-V5RKD4-F1
#
_cell.length_a   1.000
_cell.length_b   1.000
_cell.length_c   1.000
_cell.angle_alpha   90.00
_cell.angle_beta   90.00
_cell.angle_gamma   90.00
#
_symmetry.space_group_name_H-M   'P 1'
#
loop_
_entity.id
_entity.type
_entity.pdbx_description
1 polymer ?
#
loop_
_entity_poly.entity_id
_entity_poly.type
_entity_poly.pdbx_seq_one_letter_code
_entity_poly.pdbx_strand_id
1 'polypeptide(L)'
;MNERKKTLSKLTIIFMVFATVFALRNIINNQVQFGLLSMLLFLVGGIVYAIPIVFISSEFASIKKLKNAEAGLGSYCSLILGKKCGFLASWSSFFTNLFYFATLAPFTVIAISFVITGTNGFDLLALKLNENGMDENNASRVSAILLACIAIVIFWTGSFIAKKGARWIGIITNIGGTASLMLGVVFIVLCLFVALPVFKNGQVPSSFNKEHLNPMSSWGFDGDWWGFMSAFPWIMISYNGIETMAVFMRDTKKGPKAFKISTLIGMLIVIFLMVCGGLALSLVIEQGLITKWGLSNTYYYVFSYMFNLPFDSIGGTIIIRVVALVTALNGLGALFFWTVGPVKVFFSEIPEGVMGKWAQKTNKAGIPTNGIIAQAIVVTIILLIVGVTTTGAIGKGSSNFLTLITQTTTTMSVFPFLFFFISYIKLRWKLEDTERTTKFFKNKYIAITITSISLMVIIIAIIFGAIPSPVSWKSDWVTSLTSLLLSVGGLVIFMGFAMLMWYLNVQRKNKKLSLNNTEINEIMTSNITKEEK
;
A
#
# COMPACT_ATOMS: atom_id res chain seq x y z
N MET A 1 -22.35 -29.28 -10.74
CA MET A 1 -21.81 -28.08 -10.07
C MET A 1 -21.46 -27.06 -11.15
N ASN A 2 -22.11 -25.89 -11.15
CA ASN A 2 -22.03 -24.95 -12.28
C ASN A 2 -20.59 -24.46 -12.52
N GLU A 3 -20.08 -24.64 -13.74
CA GLU A 3 -18.88 -23.93 -14.19
C GLU A 3 -19.09 -22.43 -13.96
N ARG A 4 -18.15 -21.75 -13.26
CA ARG A 4 -18.17 -20.28 -13.20
C ARG A 4 -18.20 -19.75 -14.63
N LYS A 5 -19.23 -18.98 -14.98
CA LYS A 5 -19.32 -18.36 -16.30
C LYS A 5 -18.10 -17.46 -16.51
N LYS A 6 -17.34 -17.71 -17.59
CA LYS A 6 -16.20 -16.88 -17.99
C LYS A 6 -16.72 -15.56 -18.57
N THR A 7 -16.84 -14.53 -17.74
CA THR A 7 -17.44 -13.24 -18.11
C THR A 7 -16.41 -12.18 -18.50
N LEU A 8 -15.18 -12.26 -17.99
CA LEU A 8 -14.20 -11.17 -18.10
C LEU A 8 -13.43 -11.20 -19.41
N SER A 9 -13.45 -10.10 -20.16
CA SER A 9 -12.68 -9.96 -21.41
C SER A 9 -11.22 -9.59 -21.14
N LYS A 10 -10.35 -9.76 -22.15
CA LYS A 10 -8.94 -9.33 -22.06
C LYS A 10 -8.81 -7.84 -21.69
N LEU A 11 -9.66 -7.01 -22.27
CA LEU A 11 -9.70 -5.58 -22.04
C LEU A 11 -10.21 -5.27 -20.61
N THR A 12 -11.19 -6.03 -20.13
CA THR A 12 -11.68 -5.91 -18.73
C THR A 12 -10.55 -6.15 -17.74
N ILE A 13 -9.75 -7.19 -17.94
CA ILE A 13 -8.61 -7.49 -17.06
C ILE A 13 -7.56 -6.37 -17.10
N ILE A 14 -7.26 -5.80 -18.27
CA ILE A 14 -6.33 -4.66 -18.39
C ILE A 14 -6.84 -3.46 -17.57
N PHE A 15 -8.11 -3.09 -17.72
CA PHE A 15 -8.71 -2.01 -16.94
C PHE A 15 -8.77 -2.29 -15.44
N MET A 16 -9.03 -3.55 -15.05
CA MET A 16 -9.00 -3.92 -13.63
C MET A 16 -7.61 -3.80 -13.03
N VAL A 17 -6.55 -4.20 -13.76
CA VAL A 17 -5.16 -3.98 -13.31
C VAL A 17 -4.88 -2.50 -13.16
N PHE A 18 -5.25 -1.69 -14.15
CA PHE A 18 -5.10 -0.24 -14.08
C PHE A 18 -5.83 0.33 -12.85
N ALA A 19 -7.10 0.03 -12.66
CA ALA A 19 -7.89 0.52 -11.53
C ALA A 19 -7.40 0.02 -10.15
N THR A 20 -6.70 -1.11 -10.11
CA THR A 20 -6.19 -1.70 -8.85
C THR A 20 -4.87 -1.08 -8.43
N VAL A 21 -3.98 -0.80 -9.39
CA VAL A 21 -2.57 -0.45 -9.11
C VAL A 21 -2.28 1.03 -9.36
N PHE A 22 -2.88 1.62 -10.40
CA PHE A 22 -2.63 3.01 -10.72
C PHE A 22 -3.26 3.92 -9.68
N ALA A 23 -2.42 4.71 -9.01
CA ALA A 23 -2.86 5.77 -8.13
C ALA A 23 -1.99 7.01 -8.31
N LEU A 24 -2.62 8.14 -8.60
CA LEU A 24 -1.94 9.44 -8.71
C LEU A 24 -1.13 9.77 -7.46
N ARG A 25 -1.61 9.36 -6.28
CA ARG A 25 -0.92 9.54 -5.00
C ARG A 25 0.48 8.91 -5.02
N ASN A 26 0.64 7.76 -5.68
CA ASN A 26 1.94 7.11 -5.75
C ASN A 26 2.94 7.96 -6.55
N ILE A 27 2.51 8.59 -7.65
CA ILE A 27 3.34 9.48 -8.45
C ILE A 27 3.77 10.69 -7.61
N ILE A 28 2.83 11.36 -6.96
CA ILE A 28 3.12 12.56 -6.16
C ILE A 28 4.01 12.23 -4.94
N ASN A 29 3.71 11.16 -4.21
CA ASN A 29 4.50 10.76 -3.05
C ASN A 29 5.95 10.44 -3.43
N ASN A 30 6.14 9.70 -4.54
CA ASN A 30 7.49 9.38 -5.01
C ASN A 30 8.19 10.58 -5.67
N GLN A 31 7.46 11.54 -6.23
CA GLN A 31 8.03 12.80 -6.69
C GLN A 31 8.53 13.66 -5.50
N VAL A 32 7.79 13.70 -4.39
CA VAL A 32 8.26 14.37 -3.16
C VAL A 32 9.52 13.70 -2.63
N GLN A 33 9.62 12.37 -2.69
CA GLN A 33 10.78 11.63 -2.16
C GLN A 33 11.99 11.60 -3.09
N PHE A 34 11.79 11.43 -4.40
CA PHE A 34 12.87 11.15 -5.35
C PHE A 34 12.97 12.17 -6.48
N GLY A 35 12.11 13.19 -6.53
CA GLY A 35 12.09 14.16 -7.62
C GLY A 35 12.12 13.51 -9.02
N LEU A 36 12.97 14.02 -9.90
CA LEU A 36 13.13 13.51 -11.27
C LEU A 36 13.55 12.03 -11.30
N LEU A 37 14.35 11.55 -10.34
CA LEU A 37 14.75 10.14 -10.26
C LEU A 37 13.58 9.17 -10.08
N SER A 38 12.42 9.63 -9.55
CA SER A 38 11.21 8.81 -9.39
C SER A 38 10.81 8.07 -10.67
N MET A 39 10.95 8.71 -11.84
CA MET A 39 10.55 8.09 -13.12
C MET A 39 11.39 6.85 -13.44
N LEU A 40 12.70 6.87 -13.16
CA LEU A 40 13.58 5.72 -13.39
C LEU A 40 13.31 4.65 -12.34
N LEU A 41 13.04 5.04 -11.10
CA LEU A 41 12.74 4.10 -10.03
C LEU A 41 11.40 3.39 -10.24
N PHE A 42 10.39 4.05 -10.80
CA PHE A 42 9.16 3.36 -11.24
C PHE A 42 9.45 2.28 -12.28
N LEU A 43 10.30 2.58 -13.28
CA LEU A 43 10.69 1.57 -14.27
C LEU A 43 11.41 0.38 -13.61
N VAL A 44 12.39 0.65 -12.74
CA VAL A 44 13.15 -0.38 -12.03
C VAL A 44 12.25 -1.20 -11.11
N GLY A 45 11.40 -0.56 -10.30
CA GLY A 45 10.44 -1.23 -9.43
C GLY A 45 9.42 -2.06 -10.22
N GLY A 46 8.95 -1.54 -11.35
CA GLY A 46 8.10 -2.27 -12.28
C GLY A 46 8.73 -3.58 -12.76
N ILE A 47 9.99 -3.53 -13.19
CA ILE A 47 10.72 -4.68 -13.74
C ILE A 47 11.10 -5.69 -12.65
N VAL A 48 11.64 -5.20 -11.53
CA VAL A 48 12.26 -6.06 -10.50
C VAL A 48 11.25 -6.54 -9.45
N TYR A 49 10.12 -5.86 -9.30
CA TYR A 49 9.11 -6.17 -8.28
C TYR A 49 7.74 -6.49 -8.88
N ALA A 50 7.15 -5.56 -9.65
CA ALA A 50 5.77 -5.69 -10.11
C ALA A 50 5.55 -6.83 -11.11
N ILE A 51 6.38 -6.89 -12.15
CA ILE A 51 6.32 -7.93 -13.20
C ILE A 51 6.51 -9.34 -12.61
N PRO A 52 7.50 -9.59 -11.72
CA PRO A 52 7.62 -10.84 -11.00
C PRO A 52 6.34 -11.22 -10.22
N ILE A 53 5.71 -10.29 -9.51
CA ILE A 53 4.45 -10.57 -8.78
C ILE A 53 3.34 -10.98 -9.75
N VAL A 54 3.19 -10.34 -10.91
CA VAL A 54 2.20 -10.72 -11.94
C VAL A 54 2.37 -12.19 -12.34
N PHE A 55 3.61 -12.61 -12.60
CA PHE A 55 3.91 -13.96 -13.05
C PHE A 55 3.71 -15.00 -11.96
N ILE A 56 4.22 -14.71 -10.76
CA ILE A 56 4.14 -15.60 -9.60
C ILE A 56 2.68 -15.78 -9.19
N SER A 57 1.91 -14.69 -9.08
CA SER A 57 0.49 -14.73 -8.70
C SER A 57 -0.33 -15.51 -9.73
N SER A 58 -0.08 -15.30 -11.02
CA SER A 58 -0.76 -16.05 -12.10
C SER A 58 -0.45 -17.55 -12.03
N GLU A 59 0.80 -17.92 -11.72
CA GLU A 59 1.21 -19.31 -11.61
C GLU A 59 0.62 -19.98 -10.36
N PHE A 60 0.63 -19.31 -9.21
CA PHE A 60 -0.03 -19.78 -8.00
C PHE A 60 -1.53 -19.99 -8.18
N ALA A 61 -2.24 -19.04 -8.80
CA ALA A 61 -3.67 -19.13 -9.08
C ALA A 61 -4.03 -20.35 -9.95
N SER A 62 -3.06 -20.85 -10.72
CA SER A 62 -3.22 -21.96 -11.66
C SER A 62 -3.03 -23.34 -11.06
N ILE A 63 -2.58 -23.41 -9.80
CA ILE A 63 -2.45 -24.66 -9.07
C ILE A 63 -3.83 -25.27 -8.84
N LYS A 64 -4.02 -26.52 -9.27
CA LYS A 64 -5.32 -27.21 -9.20
C LYS A 64 -5.83 -27.38 -7.75
N LYS A 65 -4.93 -27.61 -6.79
CA LYS A 65 -5.29 -27.73 -5.36
C LYS A 65 -5.89 -26.45 -4.77
N LEU A 66 -5.67 -25.30 -5.41
CA LEU A 66 -6.22 -24.01 -5.02
C LEU A 66 -7.47 -23.64 -5.85
N LYS A 67 -8.15 -24.64 -6.42
CA LYS A 67 -9.32 -24.43 -7.28
C LYS A 67 -10.53 -23.83 -6.56
N ASN A 68 -10.69 -24.14 -5.28
CA ASN A 68 -11.84 -23.69 -4.50
C ASN A 68 -11.44 -22.73 -3.38
N ALA A 69 -10.13 -22.48 -3.21
CA ALA A 69 -9.66 -21.46 -2.29
C ALA A 69 -10.05 -20.06 -2.82
N GLU A 70 -10.59 -19.22 -1.94
CA GLU A 70 -10.55 -17.75 -2.11
C GLU A 70 -9.08 -17.33 -1.98
N ALA A 71 -8.29 -17.62 -3.01
CA ALA A 71 -6.84 -17.74 -2.89
C ALA A 71 -6.16 -16.37 -2.66
N GLY A 72 -5.87 -16.08 -1.39
CA GLY A 72 -4.98 -15.00 -0.97
C GLY A 72 -3.55 -15.48 -0.71
N LEU A 73 -2.69 -14.53 -0.34
CA LEU A 73 -1.26 -14.75 -0.07
C LEU A 73 -1.03 -15.85 0.97
N GLY A 74 -1.88 -15.93 2.00
CA GLY A 74 -1.81 -16.94 3.03
C GLY A 74 -2.10 -18.34 2.54
N SER A 75 -3.09 -18.49 1.65
CA SER A 75 -3.43 -19.78 1.03
C SER A 75 -2.27 -20.37 0.23
N TYR A 76 -1.55 -19.53 -0.53
CA TYR A 76 -0.34 -19.93 -1.26
C TYR A 76 0.76 -20.41 -0.30
N CYS A 77 1.01 -19.63 0.74
CA CYS A 77 2.04 -19.95 1.72
C CYS A 77 1.69 -21.19 2.54
N SER A 78 0.41 -21.39 2.87
CA SER A 78 -0.07 -22.55 3.62
C SER A 78 0.14 -23.85 2.83
N LEU A 79 -0.15 -23.85 1.53
CA LEU A 79 0.04 -25.00 0.66
C LEU A 79 1.52 -25.41 0.53
N ILE A 80 2.42 -24.42 0.44
CA ILE A 80 3.84 -24.67 0.09
C ILE A 80 4.76 -24.72 1.31
N LEU A 81 4.58 -23.82 2.27
CA LEU A 81 5.40 -23.67 3.47
C LEU A 81 4.77 -24.35 4.70
N GLY A 82 3.51 -24.76 4.63
CA GLY A 82 2.78 -25.39 5.72
C GLY A 82 1.94 -24.41 6.53
N LYS A 83 1.03 -24.95 7.36
CA LYS A 83 -0.03 -24.20 8.06
C LYS A 83 0.49 -23.03 8.91
N LYS A 84 1.61 -23.21 9.62
CA LYS A 84 2.20 -22.16 10.46
C LYS A 84 2.65 -20.96 9.63
N CYS A 85 3.38 -21.21 8.54
CA CYS A 85 3.85 -20.15 7.64
C CYS A 85 2.69 -19.50 6.88
N GLY A 86 1.67 -20.28 6.48
CA GLY A 86 0.41 -19.73 5.94
C GLY A 86 -0.27 -18.75 6.90
N PHE A 87 -0.41 -19.13 8.17
CA PHE A 87 -0.94 -18.26 9.22
C PHE A 87 -0.12 -16.97 9.40
N LEU A 88 1.22 -17.09 9.46
CA LEU A 88 2.10 -15.92 9.59
C LEU A 88 2.04 -15.00 8.35
N ALA A 89 1.86 -15.57 7.16
CA ALA A 89 1.70 -14.82 5.93
C ALA A 89 0.36 -14.07 5.88
N SER A 90 -0.77 -14.71 6.25
CA SER A 90 -2.05 -14.01 6.39
C SER A 90 -2.01 -12.96 7.51
N TRP A 91 -1.40 -13.29 8.66
CA TRP A 91 -1.26 -12.34 9.77
C TRP A 91 -0.42 -11.13 9.36
N SER A 92 0.67 -11.35 8.63
CA SER A 92 1.48 -10.26 8.13
C SER A 92 0.72 -9.35 7.19
N SER A 93 -0.01 -9.91 6.22
CA SER A 93 -0.88 -9.12 5.35
C SER A 93 -1.97 -8.38 6.14
N PHE A 94 -2.51 -8.98 7.20
CA PHE A 94 -3.49 -8.31 8.05
C PHE A 94 -2.90 -7.13 8.83
N PHE A 95 -1.78 -7.33 9.54
CA PHE A 95 -1.25 -6.26 10.40
C PHE A 95 -0.67 -5.10 9.58
N THR A 96 -0.13 -5.35 8.39
CA THR A 96 0.41 -4.27 7.55
C THR A 96 -0.68 -3.30 7.10
N ASN A 97 -1.91 -3.79 6.95
CA ASN A 97 -3.08 -2.94 6.70
C ASN A 97 -3.38 -1.99 7.87
N LEU A 98 -2.94 -2.28 9.10
CA LEU A 98 -3.10 -1.37 10.25
C LEU A 98 -2.30 -0.08 10.05
N PHE A 99 -1.05 -0.20 9.59
CA PHE A 99 -0.23 0.95 9.23
C PHE A 99 -0.84 1.71 8.03
N TYR A 100 -1.36 0.97 7.04
CA TYR A 100 -2.07 1.59 5.92
C TYR A 100 -3.26 2.45 6.37
N PHE A 101 -4.06 2.01 7.35
CA PHE A 101 -5.12 2.84 7.93
C PHE A 101 -4.59 4.07 8.66
N ALA A 102 -3.48 3.93 9.38
CA ALA A 102 -2.81 5.04 10.03
C ALA A 102 -2.24 6.07 9.03
N THR A 103 -2.00 5.69 7.78
CA THR A 103 -1.71 6.63 6.69
C THR A 103 -2.99 7.19 6.05
N LEU A 104 -3.95 6.33 5.71
CA LEU A 104 -5.13 6.68 4.94
C LEU A 104 -6.07 7.65 5.69
N ALA A 105 -6.27 7.47 7.00
CA ALA A 105 -7.15 8.31 7.79
C ALA A 105 -6.66 9.78 7.86
N PRO A 106 -5.40 10.07 8.24
CA PRO A 106 -4.85 11.43 8.21
C PRO A 106 -4.87 12.08 6.82
N PHE A 107 -4.55 11.34 5.76
CA PHE A 107 -4.69 11.86 4.39
C PHE A 107 -6.12 12.29 4.08
N THR A 108 -7.11 11.50 4.51
CA THR A 108 -8.53 11.81 4.32
C THR A 108 -8.93 13.05 5.11
N VAL A 109 -8.44 13.20 6.34
CA VAL A 109 -8.67 14.38 7.18
C VAL A 109 -8.08 15.64 6.56
N ILE A 110 -6.86 15.59 6.04
CA ILE A 110 -6.23 16.71 5.34
C ILE A 110 -7.04 17.08 4.09
N ALA A 111 -7.51 16.10 3.30
CA ALA A 111 -8.39 16.36 2.16
C ALA A 111 -9.66 17.11 2.59
N ILE A 112 -10.31 16.66 3.67
CA ILE A 112 -11.50 17.35 4.23
C ILE A 112 -11.16 18.78 4.67
N SER A 113 -9.98 19.01 5.27
CA SER A 113 -9.52 20.36 5.62
C SER A 113 -9.42 21.26 4.39
N PHE A 114 -8.86 20.78 3.28
CA PHE A 114 -8.76 21.54 2.04
C PHE A 114 -10.14 21.82 1.42
N VAL A 115 -11.11 20.90 1.53
CA VAL A 115 -12.50 21.15 1.09
C VAL A 115 -13.12 22.31 1.86
N ILE A 116 -12.98 22.32 3.19
CA ILE A 116 -13.64 23.30 4.07
C ILE A 116 -12.95 24.66 3.98
N THR A 117 -11.62 24.67 4.11
CA THR A 117 -10.85 25.91 4.29
C THR A 117 -10.22 26.42 2.99
N GLY A 118 -10.07 25.57 1.97
CA GLY A 118 -9.28 25.88 0.77
C GLY A 118 -7.77 25.78 0.96
N THR A 119 -7.30 25.40 2.16
CA THR A 119 -5.89 25.25 2.51
C THR A 119 -5.70 24.11 3.52
N ASN A 120 -4.46 23.89 3.94
CA ASN A 120 -4.17 22.95 5.02
C ASN A 120 -4.36 23.64 6.38
N GLY A 121 -5.50 23.36 7.02
CA GLY A 121 -5.89 23.94 8.29
C GLY A 121 -4.98 23.56 9.45
N PHE A 122 -4.27 22.44 9.36
CA PHE A 122 -3.31 22.02 10.39
C PHE A 122 -2.02 22.83 10.32
N ASP A 123 -1.52 23.10 9.12
CA ASP A 123 -0.37 23.96 8.91
C ASP A 123 -0.71 25.42 9.29
N LEU A 124 -1.93 25.88 8.95
CA LEU A 124 -2.43 27.19 9.37
C LEU A 124 -2.59 27.31 10.89
N LEU A 125 -3.04 26.24 11.57
CA LEU A 125 -3.13 26.22 13.03
C LEU A 125 -1.75 26.35 13.66
N ALA A 126 -0.75 25.61 13.16
CA ALA A 126 0.63 25.71 13.66
C ALA A 126 1.19 27.13 13.48
N LEU A 127 0.94 27.77 12.33
CA LEU A 127 1.30 29.17 12.09
C LEU A 127 0.70 30.10 13.14
N LYS A 128 -0.63 30.03 13.35
CA LYS A 128 -1.32 30.89 14.32
C LYS A 128 -0.89 30.65 15.77
N LEU A 129 -0.59 29.41 16.14
CA LEU A 129 -0.09 29.10 17.49
C LEU A 129 1.29 29.71 17.71
N ASN A 130 2.16 29.65 16.69
CA ASN A 130 3.47 30.28 16.77
C ASN A 130 3.40 31.81 16.82
N GLU A 131 2.54 32.44 16.02
CA GLU A 131 2.27 33.87 16.08
C GLU A 131 1.79 34.33 17.47
N ASN A 132 1.09 33.45 18.20
CA ASN A 132 0.63 33.68 19.57
C ASN A 132 1.68 33.33 20.65
N GLY A 133 2.94 33.13 20.26
CA GLY A 133 4.08 32.94 21.18
C GLY A 133 4.42 31.49 21.53
N MET A 134 3.80 30.50 20.90
CA MET A 134 4.19 29.09 21.07
C MET A 134 5.46 28.79 20.26
N ASP A 135 6.40 28.02 20.82
CA ASP A 135 7.56 27.57 20.03
C ASP A 135 7.13 26.73 18.81
N GLU A 136 7.93 26.78 17.74
CA GLU A 136 7.62 26.11 16.48
C GLU A 136 7.38 24.61 16.64
N ASN A 137 8.17 23.93 17.48
CA ASN A 137 8.05 22.49 17.68
C ASN A 137 6.75 22.13 18.39
N ASN A 138 6.40 22.86 19.45
CA ASN A 138 5.15 22.65 20.16
C ASN A 138 3.94 23.03 19.28
N ALA A 139 4.02 24.09 18.49
CA ALA A 139 2.95 24.48 17.57
C ALA A 139 2.69 23.39 16.51
N SER A 140 3.76 22.85 15.91
CA SER A 140 3.70 21.72 14.97
C SER A 140 3.19 20.44 15.63
N ARG A 141 3.58 20.17 16.90
CA ARG A 141 3.13 19.00 17.65
C ARG A 141 1.63 19.09 17.98
N VAL A 142 1.15 20.24 18.42
CA VAL A 142 -0.28 20.46 18.72
C VAL A 142 -1.13 20.26 17.47
N SER A 143 -0.70 20.79 16.32
CA SER A 143 -1.42 20.58 15.06
C SER A 143 -1.42 19.11 14.61
N ALA A 144 -0.30 18.39 14.82
CA ALA A 144 -0.19 16.96 14.53
C ALA A 144 -1.05 16.09 15.47
N ILE A 145 -1.12 16.42 16.76
CA ILE A 145 -2.02 15.76 17.72
C ILE A 145 -3.48 15.96 17.29
N LEU A 146 -3.85 17.19 16.91
CA LEU A 146 -5.21 17.46 16.43
C LEU A 146 -5.53 16.65 15.17
N LEU A 147 -4.60 16.59 14.21
CA LEU A 147 -4.72 15.75 13.01
C LEU A 147 -4.94 14.27 13.40
N ALA A 148 -4.15 13.74 14.33
CA ALA A 148 -4.29 12.37 14.83
C ALA A 148 -5.66 12.15 15.49
N CYS A 149 -6.11 13.05 16.37
CA CYS A 149 -7.40 12.96 17.04
C CYS A 149 -8.57 12.92 16.05
N ILE A 150 -8.57 13.81 15.05
CA ILE A 150 -9.63 13.83 14.03
C ILE A 150 -9.55 12.56 13.17
N ALA A 151 -8.35 12.09 12.82
CA ALA A 151 -8.17 10.84 12.06
C ALA A 151 -8.68 9.62 12.85
N ILE A 152 -8.45 9.58 14.16
CA ILE A 152 -8.99 8.57 15.07
C ILE A 152 -10.51 8.60 15.05
N VAL A 153 -11.13 9.78 15.20
CA VAL A 153 -12.59 9.93 15.17
C VAL A 153 -13.18 9.41 13.85
N ILE A 154 -12.59 9.78 12.70
CA ILE A 154 -13.03 9.28 11.39
C ILE A 154 -12.85 7.76 11.29
N PHE A 155 -11.72 7.21 11.75
CA PHE A 155 -11.46 5.77 11.66
C PHE A 155 -12.39 4.94 12.54
N TRP A 156 -12.68 5.40 13.76
CA TRP A 156 -13.67 4.77 14.64
C TRP A 156 -15.07 4.84 14.03
N THR A 157 -15.46 6.00 13.49
CA THR A 157 -16.74 6.16 12.79
C THR A 157 -16.86 5.17 11.64
N GLY A 158 -15.82 5.05 10.81
CA GLY A 158 -15.74 4.04 9.75
C GLY A 158 -15.84 2.61 10.28
N SER A 159 -15.17 2.31 11.38
CA SER A 159 -15.25 1.00 12.06
C SER A 159 -16.63 0.69 12.61
N PHE A 160 -17.40 1.67 13.06
CA PHE A 160 -18.78 1.47 13.51
C PHE A 160 -19.75 1.29 12.34
N ILE A 161 -19.59 2.09 11.27
CA ILE A 161 -20.41 1.99 10.06
C ILE A 161 -20.17 0.65 9.37
N ALA A 162 -18.90 0.24 9.25
CA ALA A 162 -18.47 -1.03 8.67
C ALA A 162 -19.16 -2.25 9.30
N LYS A 163 -19.51 -2.21 10.60
CA LYS A 163 -20.22 -3.30 11.29
C LYS A 163 -21.67 -3.47 10.87
N LYS A 164 -22.34 -2.44 10.33
CA LYS A 164 -23.79 -2.44 10.08
C LYS A 164 -24.22 -3.07 8.75
N GLY A 165 -23.29 -3.55 7.92
CA GLY A 165 -23.61 -4.16 6.62
C GLY A 165 -23.71 -3.14 5.49
N ALA A 166 -23.17 -3.50 4.32
CA ALA A 166 -22.47 -2.58 3.43
C ALA A 166 -23.27 -2.07 2.21
N ARG A 167 -24.56 -1.70 2.33
CA ARG A 167 -25.26 -1.12 1.16
C ARG A 167 -24.77 0.29 0.81
N TRP A 168 -24.51 1.12 1.81
CA TRP A 168 -24.05 2.51 1.61
C TRP A 168 -22.56 2.64 1.31
N ILE A 169 -21.75 1.67 1.77
CA ILE A 169 -20.30 1.64 1.53
C ILE A 169 -20.04 1.56 0.02
N GLY A 170 -20.76 0.71 -0.71
CA GLY A 170 -20.59 0.57 -2.16
C GLY A 170 -20.83 1.86 -2.95
N ILE A 171 -21.76 2.73 -2.52
CA ILE A 171 -22.05 3.99 -3.22
C ILE A 171 -20.89 4.98 -3.06
N ILE A 172 -20.43 5.21 -1.81
CA ILE A 172 -19.35 6.15 -1.52
C ILE A 172 -18.04 5.67 -2.16
N THR A 173 -17.73 4.37 -2.04
CA THR A 173 -16.53 3.76 -2.64
C THR A 173 -16.55 3.87 -4.17
N ASN A 174 -17.70 3.66 -4.82
CA ASN A 174 -17.80 3.80 -6.27
C ASN A 174 -17.61 5.25 -6.72
N ILE A 175 -18.31 6.21 -6.10
CA ILE A 175 -18.21 7.63 -6.48
C ILE A 175 -16.77 8.12 -6.26
N GLY A 176 -16.22 7.93 -5.05
CA GLY A 176 -14.87 8.39 -4.71
C GLY A 176 -13.78 7.70 -5.54
N GLY A 177 -13.88 6.37 -5.72
CA GLY A 177 -12.92 5.60 -6.50
C GLY A 177 -12.93 5.97 -7.98
N THR A 178 -14.12 6.06 -8.61
CA THR A 178 -14.23 6.46 -10.02
C THR A 178 -13.77 7.90 -10.23
N ALA A 179 -14.16 8.84 -9.37
CA ALA A 179 -13.72 10.22 -9.46
C ALA A 179 -12.19 10.35 -9.27
N SER A 180 -11.60 9.60 -8.34
CA SER A 180 -10.15 9.60 -8.14
C SER A 180 -9.39 8.99 -9.32
N LEU A 181 -9.94 7.97 -9.97
CA LEU A 181 -9.37 7.39 -11.18
C LEU A 181 -9.44 8.39 -12.33
N MET A 182 -10.59 9.04 -12.52
CA MET A 182 -10.75 10.12 -13.50
C MET A 182 -9.78 11.27 -13.24
N LEU A 183 -9.61 11.68 -11.98
CA LEU A 183 -8.65 12.71 -11.61
C LEU A 183 -7.22 12.32 -11.99
N GLY A 184 -6.83 11.05 -11.80
CA GLY A 184 -5.54 10.55 -12.24
C GLY A 184 -5.36 10.54 -13.76
N VAL A 185 -6.42 10.21 -14.51
CA VAL A 185 -6.41 10.29 -15.99
C VAL A 185 -6.32 11.74 -16.45
N VAL A 186 -7.14 12.63 -15.90
CA VAL A 186 -7.09 14.09 -16.17
C VAL A 186 -5.71 14.64 -15.85
N PHE A 187 -5.11 14.23 -14.73
CA PHE A 187 -3.77 14.61 -14.37
C PHE A 187 -2.74 14.21 -15.44
N ILE A 188 -2.74 12.95 -15.89
CA ILE A 188 -1.83 12.50 -16.96
C ILE A 188 -2.06 13.30 -18.23
N VAL A 189 -3.32 13.51 -18.63
CA VAL A 189 -3.68 14.28 -19.82
C VAL A 189 -3.17 15.71 -19.71
N LEU A 190 -3.46 16.40 -18.60
CA LEU A 190 -2.96 17.75 -18.34
C LEU A 190 -1.44 17.79 -18.35
N CYS A 191 -0.79 16.81 -17.74
CA CYS A 191 0.66 16.68 -17.78
C CYS A 191 1.18 16.56 -19.21
N LEU A 192 0.58 15.72 -20.05
CA LEU A 192 0.99 15.58 -21.46
C LEU A 192 0.72 16.85 -22.28
N PHE A 193 -0.31 17.63 -21.98
CA PHE A 193 -0.60 18.88 -22.68
C PHE A 193 0.26 20.06 -22.17
N VAL A 194 0.40 20.21 -20.86
CA VAL A 194 1.11 21.33 -20.19
C VAL A 194 2.63 21.12 -20.17
N ALA A 195 3.12 19.88 -20.04
CA ALA A 195 4.55 19.57 -20.07
C ALA A 195 5.16 19.61 -21.48
N LEU A 196 4.35 19.76 -22.54
CA LEU A 196 4.88 19.99 -23.87
C LEU A 196 5.52 21.39 -23.91
N PRO A 197 6.80 21.51 -24.34
CA PRO A 197 7.57 22.77 -24.35
C PRO A 197 6.87 23.96 -25.04
N VAL A 198 5.86 23.67 -25.86
CA VAL A 198 5.04 24.62 -26.61
C VAL A 198 4.21 25.54 -25.70
N PHE A 199 3.84 25.12 -24.48
CA PHE A 199 2.90 25.87 -23.63
C PHE A 199 3.53 26.74 -22.54
N LYS A 200 4.83 26.58 -22.24
CA LYS A 200 5.55 27.39 -21.24
C LYS A 200 6.71 28.21 -21.85
N ASN A 201 6.54 28.66 -23.10
CA ASN A 201 7.54 29.41 -23.86
C ASN A 201 8.95 28.75 -23.87
N GLY A 202 9.02 27.42 -23.85
CA GLY A 202 10.29 26.67 -23.88
C GLY A 202 11.11 26.64 -22.58
N GLN A 203 10.61 27.16 -21.44
CA GLN A 203 11.37 27.14 -20.18
C GLN A 203 11.12 25.85 -19.38
N VAL A 204 12.09 24.94 -19.45
CA VAL A 204 12.14 23.73 -18.63
C VAL A 204 12.62 24.09 -17.20
N PRO A 205 12.01 23.54 -16.13
CA PRO A 205 12.49 23.73 -14.76
C PRO A 205 13.99 23.43 -14.62
N SER A 206 14.69 24.23 -13.83
CA SER A 206 16.11 24.05 -13.51
C SER A 206 16.40 22.69 -12.86
N SER A 207 15.43 22.14 -12.12
CA SER A 207 15.49 20.79 -11.55
C SER A 207 15.44 19.66 -12.60
N PHE A 208 15.16 19.94 -13.87
CA PHE A 208 15.24 18.95 -14.93
C PHE A 208 16.67 18.82 -15.46
N ASN A 209 17.55 18.22 -14.67
CA ASN A 209 18.97 18.11 -15.03
C ASN A 209 19.57 16.77 -14.55
N LYS A 210 20.82 16.49 -14.96
CA LYS A 210 21.52 15.25 -14.60
C LYS A 210 21.80 15.13 -13.10
N GLU A 211 21.97 16.25 -12.39
CA GLU A 211 22.15 16.26 -10.93
C GLU A 211 20.89 15.71 -10.25
N HIS A 212 19.70 16.05 -10.75
CA HIS A 212 18.41 15.53 -10.27
C HIS A 212 18.12 14.06 -10.60
N LEU A 213 19.04 13.39 -11.31
CA LEU A 213 19.06 11.93 -11.48
C LEU A 213 20.05 11.24 -10.53
N ASN A 214 20.94 11.99 -9.89
CA ASN A 214 21.86 11.44 -8.90
C ASN A 214 21.19 11.49 -7.52
N PRO A 215 20.89 10.34 -6.88
CA PRO A 215 20.29 10.36 -5.55
C PRO A 215 21.22 10.97 -4.50
N MET A 216 22.54 11.03 -4.74
CA MET A 216 23.54 11.46 -3.76
C MET A 216 23.87 12.95 -3.79
N SER A 217 23.35 13.73 -4.73
CA SER A 217 23.54 15.18 -4.70
C SER A 217 22.71 15.84 -3.59
N SER A 218 23.03 17.12 -3.33
CA SER A 218 22.50 17.90 -2.21
C SER A 218 20.98 18.12 -2.24
N TRP A 219 20.33 18.06 -3.41
CA TRP A 219 18.87 18.13 -3.49
C TRP A 219 18.18 16.84 -3.01
N GLY A 220 18.88 15.69 -3.07
CA GLY A 220 18.36 14.36 -2.82
C GLY A 220 18.72 13.87 -1.42
N PHE A 221 19.54 12.84 -1.34
CA PHE A 221 19.97 12.21 -0.09
C PHE A 221 21.33 12.71 0.41
N ASP A 222 22.00 13.62 -0.31
CA ASP A 222 23.23 14.30 0.15
C ASP A 222 24.30 13.33 0.70
N GLY A 223 24.63 12.31 -0.10
CA GLY A 223 25.58 11.25 0.28
C GLY A 223 25.05 10.17 1.24
N ASP A 224 23.82 10.29 1.77
CA ASP A 224 23.19 9.29 2.63
C ASP A 224 22.63 8.10 1.82
N TRP A 225 23.51 7.19 1.41
CA TRP A 225 23.12 5.94 0.76
C TRP A 225 22.11 5.12 1.57
N TRP A 226 22.21 5.15 2.91
CA TRP A 226 21.26 4.43 3.76
C TRP A 226 19.86 5.04 3.64
N GLY A 227 19.76 6.36 3.72
CA GLY A 227 18.52 7.10 3.50
C GLY A 227 17.90 6.76 2.13
N PHE A 228 18.70 6.73 1.07
CA PHE A 228 18.21 6.39 -0.27
C PHE A 228 17.63 4.97 -0.34
N MET A 229 18.35 3.98 0.19
CA MET A 229 17.88 2.59 0.22
C MET A 229 16.63 2.43 1.10
N SER A 230 16.50 3.23 2.17
CA SER A 230 15.34 3.22 3.06
C SER A 230 14.04 3.66 2.38
N ALA A 231 14.13 4.44 1.30
CA ALA A 231 12.98 4.98 0.58
C ALA A 231 12.44 4.02 -0.50
N PHE A 232 13.16 2.95 -0.86
CA PHE A 232 12.72 1.96 -1.87
C PHE A 232 11.33 1.34 -1.65
N PRO A 233 10.88 1.09 -0.40
CA PRO A 233 9.51 0.63 -0.16
C PRO A 233 8.42 1.54 -0.75
N TRP A 234 8.67 2.85 -0.91
CA TRP A 234 7.72 3.79 -1.53
C TRP A 234 7.44 3.51 -3.00
N ILE A 235 8.46 3.01 -3.71
CA ILE A 235 8.32 2.56 -5.09
C ILE A 235 7.60 1.21 -5.12
N MET A 236 7.95 0.29 -4.20
CA MET A 236 7.34 -1.04 -4.16
C MET A 236 5.84 -1.00 -3.86
N ILE A 237 5.41 -0.23 -2.85
CA ILE A 237 3.99 -0.13 -2.50
C ILE A 237 3.13 0.40 -3.66
N SER A 238 3.76 1.13 -4.61
CA SER A 238 3.09 1.63 -5.79
C SER A 238 2.53 0.52 -6.69
N TYR A 239 3.07 -0.69 -6.56
CA TYR A 239 2.66 -1.87 -7.34
C TYR A 239 1.90 -2.92 -6.52
N ASN A 240 1.74 -2.72 -5.22
CA ASN A 240 1.01 -3.65 -4.35
C ASN A 240 -0.46 -3.73 -4.75
N GLY A 241 -1.07 -4.90 -4.53
CA GLY A 241 -2.46 -5.18 -4.88
C GLY A 241 -2.61 -5.94 -6.19
N ILE A 242 -1.59 -5.95 -7.06
CA ILE A 242 -1.65 -6.74 -8.31
C ILE A 242 -1.79 -8.24 -8.06
N GLU A 243 -1.26 -8.75 -6.96
CA GLU A 243 -1.38 -10.16 -6.55
C GLU A 243 -2.84 -10.58 -6.34
N THR A 244 -3.71 -9.63 -6.00
CA THR A 244 -5.15 -9.90 -5.81
C THR A 244 -5.85 -10.21 -7.13
N MET A 245 -5.32 -9.76 -8.27
CA MET A 245 -5.94 -9.99 -9.59
C MET A 245 -6.02 -11.46 -9.98
N ALA A 246 -5.13 -12.30 -9.41
CA ALA A 246 -5.08 -13.74 -9.62
C ALA A 246 -6.42 -14.45 -9.44
N VAL A 247 -7.29 -13.95 -8.55
CA VAL A 247 -8.61 -14.54 -8.26
C VAL A 247 -9.53 -14.54 -9.48
N PHE A 248 -9.36 -13.58 -10.40
CA PHE A 248 -10.18 -13.42 -11.60
C PHE A 248 -9.72 -14.26 -12.79
N MET A 249 -8.62 -15.01 -12.64
CA MET A 249 -8.06 -15.82 -13.72
C MET A 249 -9.06 -16.84 -14.26
N ARG A 250 -9.89 -17.44 -13.39
CA ARG A 250 -10.88 -18.44 -13.79
C ARG A 250 -12.10 -17.83 -14.47
N ASP A 251 -12.39 -16.58 -14.16
CA ASP A 251 -13.51 -15.83 -14.73
C ASP A 251 -13.14 -15.20 -16.09
N THR A 252 -11.88 -15.36 -16.52
CA THR A 252 -11.35 -14.78 -17.76
C THR A 252 -11.69 -15.62 -19.00
N LYS A 253 -12.29 -14.96 -19.99
CA LYS A 253 -12.51 -15.50 -21.34
C LYS A 253 -11.18 -15.91 -21.98
N LYS A 254 -11.16 -17.03 -22.71
CA LYS A 254 -9.95 -17.64 -23.30
C LYS A 254 -8.92 -18.17 -22.27
N GLY A 255 -9.31 -18.27 -20.99
CA GLY A 255 -8.61 -19.03 -19.95
C GLY A 255 -7.30 -18.39 -19.42
N PRO A 256 -6.48 -19.16 -18.68
CA PRO A 256 -5.30 -18.66 -17.95
C PRO A 256 -4.28 -17.93 -18.82
N LYS A 257 -4.08 -18.38 -20.08
CA LYS A 257 -3.13 -17.73 -21.02
C LYS A 257 -3.56 -16.30 -21.35
N ALA A 258 -4.86 -16.06 -21.54
CA ALA A 258 -5.39 -14.73 -21.82
C ALA A 258 -5.30 -13.82 -20.59
N PHE A 259 -5.65 -14.34 -19.41
CA PHE A 259 -5.51 -13.62 -18.14
C PHE A 259 -4.07 -13.16 -17.92
N LYS A 260 -3.09 -14.06 -18.07
CA LYS A 260 -1.66 -13.75 -17.96
C LYS A 260 -1.24 -12.59 -18.87
N ILE A 261 -1.58 -12.69 -20.16
CA ILE A 261 -1.18 -11.67 -21.15
C ILE A 261 -1.83 -10.32 -20.82
N SER A 262 -3.14 -10.33 -20.51
CA SER A 262 -3.85 -9.10 -20.13
C SER A 262 -3.30 -8.47 -18.85
N THR A 263 -2.96 -9.28 -17.84
CA THR A 263 -2.42 -8.77 -16.58
C THR A 263 -1.05 -8.15 -16.78
N LEU A 264 -0.19 -8.79 -17.59
CA LEU A 264 1.12 -8.24 -17.96
C LEU A 264 0.99 -6.94 -18.76
N ILE A 265 0.14 -6.89 -19.78
CA ILE A 265 -0.10 -5.67 -20.58
C ILE A 265 -0.63 -4.55 -19.68
N GLY A 266 -1.60 -4.85 -18.81
CA GLY A 266 -2.12 -3.89 -17.84
C GLY A 266 -1.02 -3.33 -16.94
N MET A 267 -0.15 -4.20 -16.41
CA MET A 267 0.97 -3.76 -15.57
C MET A 267 1.99 -2.91 -16.34
N LEU A 268 2.32 -3.27 -17.59
CA LEU A 268 3.20 -2.46 -18.44
C LEU A 268 2.62 -1.07 -18.72
N ILE A 269 1.29 -0.97 -18.93
CA ILE A 269 0.60 0.31 -19.07
C ILE A 269 0.71 1.12 -17.76
N VAL A 270 0.49 0.50 -16.60
CA VAL A 270 0.62 1.19 -15.31
C VAL A 270 2.04 1.71 -15.10
N ILE A 271 3.06 0.89 -15.35
CA ILE A 271 4.48 1.30 -15.24
C ILE A 271 4.74 2.49 -16.18
N PHE A 272 4.34 2.39 -17.45
CA PHE A 272 4.50 3.46 -18.43
C PHE A 272 3.85 4.78 -17.96
N LEU A 273 2.60 4.71 -17.47
CA LEU A 273 1.89 5.89 -16.99
C LEU A 273 2.53 6.50 -15.73
N MET A 274 3.08 5.70 -14.82
CA MET A 274 3.83 6.21 -13.66
C MET A 274 5.12 6.92 -14.07
N VAL A 275 5.87 6.36 -15.03
CA VAL A 275 7.08 6.98 -15.60
C VAL A 275 6.72 8.31 -16.27
N CYS A 276 5.70 8.33 -17.14
CA CYS A 276 5.25 9.55 -17.80
C CYS A 276 4.74 10.61 -16.81
N GLY A 277 4.03 10.20 -15.75
CA GLY A 277 3.55 11.12 -14.73
C GLY A 277 4.67 11.77 -13.92
N GLY A 278 5.69 11.00 -13.50
CA GLY A 278 6.86 11.55 -12.81
C GLY A 278 7.69 12.47 -13.72
N LEU A 279 7.88 12.08 -14.98
CA LEU A 279 8.53 12.91 -15.99
C LEU A 279 7.78 14.24 -16.18
N ALA A 280 6.47 14.18 -16.34
CA ALA A 280 5.68 15.38 -16.60
C ALA A 280 5.63 16.34 -15.40
N LEU A 281 5.58 15.83 -14.16
CA LEU A 281 5.72 16.69 -12.98
C LEU A 281 7.04 17.43 -12.97
N SER A 282 8.13 16.71 -13.24
CA SER A 282 9.49 17.26 -13.25
C SER A 282 9.72 18.28 -14.37
N LEU A 283 8.94 18.20 -15.46
CA LEU A 283 8.97 19.16 -16.57
C LEU A 283 8.10 20.40 -16.33
N VAL A 284 7.17 20.36 -15.39
CA VAL A 284 6.23 21.48 -15.15
C VAL A 284 6.58 22.26 -13.88
N ILE A 285 6.98 21.56 -12.82
CA ILE A 285 7.13 22.11 -11.46
C ILE A 285 8.57 21.91 -10.98
N GLU A 286 9.17 22.98 -10.44
CA GLU A 286 10.47 22.92 -9.79
C GLU A 286 10.44 22.01 -8.56
N GLN A 287 11.46 21.15 -8.42
CA GLN A 287 11.54 20.22 -7.29
C GLN A 287 11.51 20.94 -5.93
N GLY A 288 12.13 22.12 -5.84
CA GLY A 288 12.11 22.92 -4.60
C GLY A 288 10.71 23.33 -4.15
N LEU A 289 9.77 23.54 -5.08
CA LEU A 289 8.37 23.84 -4.74
C LEU A 289 7.65 22.59 -4.22
N ILE A 290 7.88 21.44 -4.83
CA ILE A 290 7.33 20.15 -4.39
C ILE A 290 7.83 19.82 -2.97
N THR A 291 9.13 19.98 -2.72
CA THR A 291 9.72 19.82 -1.38
C THR A 291 9.14 20.84 -0.39
N LYS A 292 8.89 22.09 -0.82
CA LYS A 292 8.25 23.13 0.01
C LYS A 292 6.80 22.80 0.36
N TRP A 293 6.00 22.28 -0.56
CA TRP A 293 4.63 21.87 -0.27
C TRP A 293 4.58 20.59 0.58
N GLY A 294 5.54 19.67 0.39
CA GLY A 294 5.58 18.41 1.13
C GLY A 294 4.42 17.47 0.78
N LEU A 295 4.31 16.35 1.49
CA LEU A 295 3.31 15.32 1.20
C LEU A 295 1.87 15.78 1.46
N SER A 296 1.67 16.62 2.48
CA SER A 296 0.33 17.06 2.90
C SER A 296 -0.31 18.02 1.89
N ASN A 297 0.49 18.78 1.14
CA ASN A 297 -0.02 19.87 0.30
C ASN A 297 0.18 19.66 -1.21
N THR A 298 1.24 18.94 -1.63
CA THR A 298 1.58 18.78 -3.05
C THR A 298 0.41 18.24 -3.88
N TYR A 299 -0.34 17.28 -3.34
CA TYR A 299 -1.47 16.67 -4.06
C TYR A 299 -2.53 17.68 -4.53
N TYR A 300 -2.71 18.78 -3.80
CA TYR A 300 -3.74 19.78 -4.07
C TYR A 300 -3.21 20.96 -4.88
N TYR A 301 -1.99 21.42 -4.56
CA TYR A 301 -1.39 22.60 -5.21
C TYR A 301 -0.89 22.35 -6.62
N VAL A 302 -0.52 21.10 -6.95
CA VAL A 302 -0.04 20.74 -8.29
C VAL A 302 -1.05 21.10 -9.38
N PHE A 303 -2.34 20.86 -9.17
CA PHE A 303 -3.36 21.15 -10.18
C PHE A 303 -3.49 22.65 -10.45
N SER A 304 -3.67 23.47 -9.41
CA SER A 304 -3.79 24.92 -9.58
C SER A 304 -2.52 25.54 -10.17
N TYR A 305 -1.35 25.01 -9.78
CA TYR A 305 -0.07 25.43 -10.34
C TYR A 305 0.04 25.11 -11.84
N MET A 306 -0.40 23.93 -12.28
CA MET A 306 -0.40 23.55 -13.70
C MET A 306 -1.30 24.44 -14.56
N PHE A 307 -2.37 25.00 -13.98
CA PHE A 307 -3.23 25.98 -14.66
C PHE A 307 -2.73 27.43 -14.54
N ASN A 308 -1.56 27.66 -13.94
CA ASN A 308 -1.01 28.99 -13.66
C ASN A 308 -1.98 29.88 -12.86
N LEU A 309 -2.73 29.28 -11.93
CA LEU A 309 -3.68 29.97 -11.07
C LEU A 309 -3.07 30.16 -9.67
N PRO A 310 -2.96 31.41 -9.17
CA PRO A 310 -2.57 31.66 -7.79
C PRO A 310 -3.48 30.91 -6.81
N PHE A 311 -2.92 30.34 -5.75
CA PHE A 311 -3.67 29.47 -4.83
C PHE A 311 -4.79 30.20 -4.08
N ASP A 312 -4.59 31.50 -3.82
CA ASP A 312 -5.52 32.43 -3.20
C ASP A 312 -6.54 33.02 -4.18
N SER A 313 -6.35 32.86 -5.49
CA SER A 313 -7.34 33.26 -6.49
C SER A 313 -8.60 32.39 -6.38
N ILE A 314 -9.74 32.95 -6.81
CA ILE A 314 -11.03 32.22 -6.85
C ILE A 314 -10.88 30.91 -7.66
N GLY A 315 -10.26 30.98 -8.84
CA GLY A 315 -10.03 29.81 -9.69
C GLY A 315 -9.12 28.77 -9.03
N GLY A 316 -7.99 29.20 -8.45
CA GLY A 316 -7.04 28.31 -7.78
C GLY A 316 -7.66 27.61 -6.57
N THR A 317 -8.43 28.33 -5.76
CA THR A 317 -9.14 27.77 -4.60
C THR A 317 -10.23 26.78 -5.02
N ILE A 318 -10.98 27.07 -6.10
CA ILE A 318 -12.00 26.14 -6.63
C ILE A 318 -11.36 24.81 -7.05
N ILE A 319 -10.26 24.87 -7.81
CA ILE A 319 -9.55 23.65 -8.25
C ILE A 319 -9.04 22.86 -7.05
N ILE A 320 -8.40 23.52 -6.09
CA ILE A 320 -7.92 22.88 -4.85
C ILE A 320 -9.08 22.18 -4.13
N ARG A 321 -10.22 22.84 -3.96
CA ARG A 321 -11.39 22.28 -3.26
C ARG A 321 -12.01 21.11 -4.01
N VAL A 322 -12.07 21.15 -5.35
CA VAL A 322 -12.59 20.05 -6.18
C VAL A 322 -11.68 18.82 -6.06
N VAL A 323 -10.37 19.00 -6.21
CA VAL A 323 -9.37 17.93 -6.02
C VAL A 323 -9.47 17.36 -4.61
N ALA A 324 -9.59 18.23 -3.60
CA ALA A 324 -9.74 17.83 -2.21
C ALA A 324 -11.03 17.05 -1.94
N LEU A 325 -12.14 17.43 -2.57
CA LEU A 325 -13.42 16.75 -2.44
C LEU A 325 -13.33 15.33 -3.01
N VAL A 326 -12.76 15.18 -4.20
CA VAL A 326 -12.53 13.87 -4.82
C VAL A 326 -11.65 12.99 -3.93
N THR A 327 -10.55 13.54 -3.42
CA THR A 327 -9.63 12.82 -2.53
C THR A 327 -10.28 12.45 -1.19
N ALA A 328 -11.10 13.33 -0.61
CA ALA A 328 -11.84 13.08 0.62
C ALA A 328 -12.88 11.96 0.44
N LEU A 329 -13.67 12.01 -0.64
CA LEU A 329 -14.64 10.97 -0.95
C LEU A 329 -13.97 9.62 -1.22
N ASN A 330 -12.87 9.62 -1.97
CA ASN A 330 -12.06 8.42 -2.20
C ASN A 330 -11.48 7.87 -0.89
N GLY A 331 -10.92 8.74 -0.04
CA GLY A 331 -10.38 8.39 1.26
C GLY A 331 -11.42 7.76 2.19
N LEU A 332 -12.60 8.37 2.33
CA LEU A 332 -13.71 7.84 3.11
C LEU A 332 -14.21 6.50 2.55
N GLY A 333 -14.41 6.41 1.24
CA GLY A 333 -14.83 5.17 0.57
C GLY A 333 -13.83 4.04 0.74
N ALA A 334 -12.54 4.34 0.62
CA ALA A 334 -11.45 3.40 0.85
C ALA A 334 -11.39 2.97 2.32
N LEU A 335 -11.45 3.90 3.28
CA LEU A 335 -11.45 3.57 4.71
C LEU A 335 -12.56 2.59 5.05
N PHE A 336 -13.80 2.84 4.61
CA PHE A 336 -14.93 1.98 4.92
C PHE A 336 -14.83 0.60 4.26
N PHE A 337 -14.38 0.54 3.01
CA PHE A 337 -14.20 -0.72 2.29
C PHE A 337 -13.08 -1.58 2.91
N TRP A 338 -11.91 -0.96 3.11
CA TRP A 338 -10.74 -1.65 3.61
C TRP A 338 -10.82 -1.98 5.10
N THR A 339 -11.70 -1.36 5.89
CA THR A 339 -11.86 -1.73 7.31
C THR A 339 -12.39 -3.17 7.50
N VAL A 340 -13.22 -3.68 6.57
CA VAL A 340 -13.83 -5.02 6.68
C VAL A 340 -13.06 -6.09 5.92
N GLY A 341 -12.60 -5.77 4.70
CA GLY A 341 -12.02 -6.74 3.76
C GLY A 341 -10.86 -7.56 4.35
N PRO A 342 -9.74 -6.94 4.74
CA PRO A 342 -8.55 -7.60 5.30
C PRO A 342 -8.86 -8.43 6.54
N VAL A 343 -9.69 -7.92 7.47
CA VAL A 343 -10.10 -8.68 8.67
C VAL A 343 -10.81 -9.97 8.27
N LYS A 344 -11.76 -9.88 7.33
CA LYS A 344 -12.53 -11.03 6.87
C LYS A 344 -11.65 -12.05 6.14
N VAL A 345 -10.79 -11.58 5.22
CA VAL A 345 -9.84 -12.42 4.48
C VAL A 345 -8.89 -13.13 5.45
N PHE A 346 -8.35 -12.41 6.42
CA PHE A 346 -7.48 -12.99 7.44
C PHE A 346 -8.18 -14.14 8.18
N PHE A 347 -9.39 -13.91 8.70
CA PHE A 347 -10.10 -14.95 9.44
C PHE A 347 -10.58 -16.12 8.57
N SER A 348 -10.75 -15.94 7.25
CA SER A 348 -11.07 -17.04 6.34
C SER A 348 -9.86 -17.89 5.95
N GLU A 349 -8.64 -17.35 6.01
CA GLU A 349 -7.42 -18.07 5.61
C GLU A 349 -6.73 -18.82 6.76
N ILE A 350 -7.00 -18.45 8.01
CA ILE A 350 -6.36 -19.06 9.16
C ILE A 350 -7.15 -20.27 9.68
N PRO A 351 -6.49 -21.25 10.32
CA PRO A 351 -7.22 -22.33 10.96
C PRO A 351 -8.12 -21.83 12.09
N GLU A 352 -9.28 -22.49 12.26
CA GLU A 352 -10.28 -22.12 13.26
C GLU A 352 -9.69 -22.17 14.68
N GLY A 353 -10.01 -21.16 15.49
CA GLY A 353 -9.57 -21.05 16.88
C GLY A 353 -8.11 -20.59 17.10
N VAL A 354 -7.28 -20.41 16.07
CA VAL A 354 -5.88 -19.94 16.24
C VAL A 354 -5.80 -18.58 16.95
N MET A 355 -6.74 -17.68 16.66
CA MET A 355 -6.82 -16.34 17.26
C MET A 355 -7.72 -16.28 18.51
N GLY A 356 -8.19 -17.44 18.99
CA GLY A 356 -9.16 -17.53 20.08
C GLY A 356 -10.59 -17.17 19.66
N LYS A 357 -11.56 -17.63 20.48
CA LYS A 357 -13.00 -17.47 20.20
C LYS A 357 -13.47 -16.02 20.22
N TRP A 358 -12.82 -15.16 21.02
CA TRP A 358 -13.20 -13.75 21.12
C TRP A 358 -12.92 -12.99 19.83
N ALA A 359 -11.72 -13.13 19.25
CA ALA A 359 -11.32 -12.39 18.06
C ALA A 359 -12.11 -12.81 16.80
N GLN A 360 -12.47 -14.10 16.72
CA GLN A 360 -13.22 -14.69 15.60
C GLN A 360 -14.74 -14.43 15.68
N LYS A 361 -15.23 -13.80 16.75
CA LYS A 361 -16.67 -13.56 16.93
C LYS A 361 -17.22 -12.66 15.83
N THR A 362 -18.13 -13.21 15.04
CA THR A 362 -18.84 -12.51 13.97
C THR A 362 -20.19 -11.98 14.46
N ASN A 363 -20.68 -10.91 13.82
CA ASN A 363 -22.05 -10.45 14.00
C ASN A 363 -23.02 -11.23 13.08
N LYS A 364 -24.31 -10.87 13.12
CA LYS A 364 -25.36 -11.49 12.28
C LYS A 364 -25.07 -11.40 10.76
N ALA A 365 -24.24 -10.45 10.34
CA ALA A 365 -23.83 -10.28 8.94
C ALA A 365 -22.52 -11.02 8.59
N GLY A 366 -21.98 -11.86 9.49
CA GLY A 366 -20.74 -12.59 9.29
C GLY A 366 -19.47 -11.73 9.40
N ILE A 367 -19.57 -10.51 9.93
CA ILE A 367 -18.46 -9.56 10.04
C ILE A 367 -17.73 -9.77 11.39
N PRO A 368 -16.40 -10.01 11.41
CA PRO A 368 -15.61 -10.21 12.64
C PRO A 368 -15.50 -8.92 13.47
N THR A 369 -16.50 -8.66 14.31
CA THR A 369 -16.70 -7.36 14.97
C THR A 369 -15.62 -7.05 15.99
N ASN A 370 -15.18 -8.07 16.73
CA ASN A 370 -14.12 -7.92 17.73
C ASN A 370 -12.75 -7.71 17.07
N GLY A 371 -12.50 -8.35 15.93
CA GLY A 371 -11.33 -8.06 15.10
C GLY A 371 -11.28 -6.61 14.63
N ILE A 372 -12.42 -6.05 14.19
CA ILE A 372 -12.54 -4.63 13.82
C ILE A 372 -12.25 -3.70 15.01
N ILE A 373 -12.70 -4.05 16.22
CA ILE A 373 -12.40 -3.25 17.43
C ILE A 373 -10.91 -3.32 17.76
N ALA A 374 -10.30 -4.51 17.70
CA ALA A 374 -8.88 -4.69 17.99
C ALA A 374 -8.00 -3.87 17.03
N GLN A 375 -8.27 -3.90 15.72
CA GLN A 375 -7.55 -3.04 14.78
C GLN A 375 -7.77 -1.54 15.05
N ALA A 376 -8.97 -1.12 15.43
CA ALA A 376 -9.28 0.28 15.75
C ALA A 376 -8.45 0.79 16.92
N ILE A 377 -8.28 -0.02 17.96
CA ILE A 377 -7.43 0.28 19.11
C ILE A 377 -5.97 0.40 18.68
N VAL A 378 -5.46 -0.55 17.88
CA VAL A 378 -4.06 -0.52 17.43
C VAL A 378 -3.76 0.71 16.57
N VAL A 379 -4.63 1.04 15.60
CA VAL A 379 -4.47 2.24 14.78
C VAL A 379 -4.54 3.50 15.62
N THR A 380 -5.38 3.54 16.66
CA THR A 380 -5.43 4.65 17.62
C THR A 380 -4.09 4.85 18.31
N ILE A 381 -3.47 3.78 18.81
CA ILE A 381 -2.15 3.83 19.47
C ILE A 381 -1.09 4.35 18.48
N ILE A 382 -1.06 3.84 17.25
CA ILE A 382 -0.11 4.28 16.22
C ILE A 382 -0.28 5.78 15.94
N LEU A 383 -1.51 6.25 15.70
CA LEU A 383 -1.79 7.65 15.40
C LEU A 383 -1.44 8.58 16.56
N LEU A 384 -1.71 8.17 17.81
CA LEU A 384 -1.34 8.95 18.99
C LEU A 384 0.18 9.04 19.15
N ILE A 385 0.91 7.92 19.00
CA ILE A 385 2.38 7.91 19.06
C ILE A 385 2.93 8.89 18.02
N VAL A 386 2.54 8.77 16.75
CA VAL A 386 3.03 9.67 15.69
C VAL A 386 2.65 11.12 15.97
N GLY A 387 1.42 11.38 16.43
CA GLY A 387 0.95 12.73 16.74
C GLY A 387 1.79 13.41 17.83
N VAL A 388 2.05 12.72 18.94
CA VAL A 388 2.80 13.30 20.07
C VAL A 388 4.31 13.39 19.81
N THR A 389 4.85 12.56 18.94
CA THR A 389 6.28 12.57 18.58
C THR A 389 6.59 13.47 17.38
N THR A 390 5.58 13.94 16.64
CA THR A 390 5.81 14.82 15.49
C THR A 390 6.43 16.14 15.95
N THR A 391 7.54 16.49 15.31
CA THR A 391 8.31 17.71 15.48
C THR A 391 8.56 18.35 14.12
N GLY A 392 8.97 19.62 14.11
CA GLY A 392 9.44 20.28 12.89
C GLY A 392 9.03 21.74 12.77
N ALA A 393 9.56 22.34 11.70
CA ALA A 393 9.31 23.72 11.34
C ALA A 393 7.83 24.01 11.08
N ILE A 394 7.46 25.27 11.25
CA ILE A 394 6.11 25.74 11.01
C ILE A 394 5.68 25.46 9.57
N GLY A 395 4.46 24.96 9.40
CA GLY A 395 3.91 24.60 8.08
C GLY A 395 4.44 23.28 7.51
N LYS A 396 5.24 22.52 8.28
CA LYS A 396 5.73 21.18 7.89
C LYS A 396 5.21 20.05 8.76
N GLY A 397 4.62 20.34 9.93
CA GLY A 397 4.17 19.33 10.89
C GLY A 397 3.26 18.26 10.27
N SER A 398 2.26 18.66 9.48
CA SER A 398 1.36 17.70 8.81
C SER A 398 2.08 16.84 7.77
N SER A 399 3.07 17.39 7.05
CA SER A 399 3.89 16.64 6.11
C SER A 399 4.83 15.68 6.84
N ASN A 400 5.47 16.10 7.94
CA ASN A 400 6.36 15.25 8.72
C ASN A 400 5.61 14.07 9.33
N PHE A 401 4.42 14.33 9.90
CA PHE A 401 3.49 13.30 10.35
C PHE A 401 3.23 12.26 9.24
N LEU A 402 2.84 12.73 8.05
CA LEU A 402 2.55 11.86 6.92
C LEU A 402 3.77 11.11 6.40
N THR A 403 4.94 11.76 6.34
CA THR A 403 6.20 11.13 5.90
C THR A 403 6.56 9.98 6.82
N LEU A 404 6.54 10.19 8.14
CA LEU A 404 6.86 9.17 9.13
C LEU A 404 5.93 7.96 9.01
N ILE A 405 4.61 8.18 9.04
CA ILE A 405 3.67 7.05 8.98
C ILE A 405 3.69 6.38 7.60
N THR A 406 3.87 7.13 6.52
CA THR A 406 3.95 6.55 5.18
C THR A 406 5.21 5.71 5.03
N GLN A 407 6.37 6.18 5.53
CA GLN A 407 7.61 5.40 5.55
C GLN A 407 7.40 4.06 6.28
N THR A 408 6.85 4.08 7.49
CA THR A 408 6.57 2.84 8.23
C THR A 408 5.60 1.95 7.45
N THR A 409 4.51 2.51 6.90
CA THR A 409 3.53 1.75 6.11
C THR A 409 4.15 1.11 4.88
N THR A 410 4.96 1.84 4.11
CA THR A 410 5.57 1.32 2.89
C THR A 410 6.54 0.20 3.21
N THR A 411 7.40 0.37 4.22
CA THR A 411 8.33 -0.67 4.70
C THR A 411 7.58 -1.92 5.19
N MET A 412 6.52 -1.76 5.97
CA MET A 412 5.74 -2.89 6.48
C MET A 412 4.97 -3.59 5.35
N SER A 413 4.47 -2.85 4.36
CA SER A 413 3.64 -3.41 3.28
C SER A 413 4.34 -4.48 2.43
N VAL A 414 5.67 -4.47 2.37
CA VAL A 414 6.44 -5.46 1.60
C VAL A 414 6.77 -6.72 2.42
N PHE A 415 6.57 -6.70 3.74
CA PHE A 415 6.87 -7.83 4.63
C PHE A 415 6.11 -9.12 4.27
N PRO A 416 4.80 -9.11 3.94
CA PRO A 416 4.08 -10.33 3.55
C PRO A 416 4.66 -10.98 2.29
N PHE A 417 5.25 -10.17 1.40
CA PHE A 417 5.86 -10.66 0.17
C PHE A 417 7.16 -11.45 0.39
N LEU A 418 7.77 -11.37 1.59
CA LEU A 418 8.83 -12.31 1.98
C LEU A 418 8.31 -13.75 1.94
N PHE A 419 7.18 -14.03 2.61
CA PHE A 419 6.57 -15.37 2.59
C PHE A 419 6.15 -15.77 1.19
N PHE A 420 5.62 -14.83 0.41
CA PHE A 420 5.17 -15.05 -0.96
C PHE A 420 6.31 -15.50 -1.88
N PHE A 421 7.42 -14.76 -1.92
CA PHE A 421 8.56 -15.10 -2.76
C PHE A 421 9.30 -16.35 -2.28
N ILE A 422 9.47 -16.54 -0.97
CA ILE A 422 10.03 -17.78 -0.40
C ILE A 422 9.16 -18.99 -0.78
N SER A 423 7.84 -18.84 -0.72
CA SER A 423 6.90 -19.89 -1.15
C SER A 423 7.10 -20.23 -2.63
N TYR A 424 7.26 -19.24 -3.49
CA TYR A 424 7.42 -19.49 -4.92
C TYR A 424 8.77 -20.14 -5.24
N ILE A 425 9.86 -19.71 -4.60
CA ILE A 425 11.17 -20.37 -4.74
C ILE A 425 11.07 -21.84 -4.33
N LYS A 426 10.44 -22.14 -3.18
CA LYS A 426 10.24 -23.53 -2.74
C LYS A 426 9.34 -24.32 -3.70
N LEU A 427 8.29 -23.71 -4.25
CA LEU A 427 7.43 -24.31 -5.26
C LEU A 427 8.26 -24.75 -6.48
N ARG A 428 9.08 -23.87 -7.03
CA ARG A 428 9.89 -24.17 -8.23
C ARG A 428 11.08 -25.10 -7.95
N TRP A 429 11.61 -25.10 -6.74
CA TRP A 429 12.74 -25.94 -6.36
C TRP A 429 12.32 -27.37 -6.01
N LYS A 430 11.35 -27.52 -5.10
CA LYS A 430 11.02 -28.81 -4.46
C LYS A 430 9.67 -29.39 -4.86
N LEU A 431 8.76 -28.59 -5.42
CA LEU A 431 7.39 -29.00 -5.71
C LEU A 431 7.04 -28.77 -7.19
N GLU A 432 8.01 -28.98 -8.09
CA GLU A 432 7.89 -28.66 -9.51
C GLU A 432 6.82 -29.48 -10.24
N ASP A 433 6.51 -30.67 -9.72
CA ASP A 433 5.49 -31.60 -10.23
C ASP A 433 4.07 -31.26 -9.77
N THR A 434 3.89 -30.19 -8.98
CA THR A 434 2.56 -29.71 -8.58
C THR A 434 1.73 -29.38 -9.82
N GLU A 435 0.57 -30.04 -9.94
CA GLU A 435 -0.34 -29.86 -11.07
C GLU A 435 -0.87 -28.43 -11.16
N ARG A 436 -0.57 -27.77 -12.29
CA ARG A 436 -0.94 -26.38 -12.55
C ARG A 436 -1.24 -26.17 -14.03
N THR A 437 -2.24 -25.34 -14.32
CA THR A 437 -2.70 -25.12 -15.71
C THR A 437 -1.81 -24.18 -16.50
N THR A 438 -0.93 -23.42 -15.84
CA THR A 438 0.07 -22.61 -16.53
C THR A 438 1.39 -22.59 -15.75
N LYS A 439 2.51 -22.64 -16.47
CA LYS A 439 3.85 -22.31 -15.95
C LYS A 439 4.33 -21.09 -16.72
N PHE A 440 4.64 -20.01 -16.02
CA PHE A 440 5.06 -18.78 -16.70
C PHE A 440 6.48 -18.95 -17.24
N PHE A 441 7.38 -19.34 -16.34
CA PHE A 441 8.76 -19.67 -16.67
C PHE A 441 8.87 -21.18 -16.90
N LYS A 442 9.16 -21.57 -18.15
CA LYS A 442 9.40 -22.98 -18.49
C LYS A 442 10.61 -23.52 -17.73
N ASN A 443 11.71 -22.75 -17.74
CA ASN A 443 12.91 -23.09 -16.99
C ASN A 443 12.77 -22.68 -15.52
N LYS A 444 12.86 -23.66 -14.60
CA LYS A 444 12.78 -23.41 -13.15
C LYS A 444 13.89 -22.51 -12.63
N TYR A 445 15.09 -22.57 -13.20
CA TYR A 445 16.22 -21.75 -12.75
C TYR A 445 15.99 -20.27 -13.03
N ILE A 446 15.46 -19.92 -14.21
CA ILE A 446 15.09 -18.53 -14.53
C ILE A 446 14.02 -18.03 -13.55
N ALA A 447 13.01 -18.87 -13.26
CA ALA A 447 11.96 -18.53 -12.31
C ALA A 447 12.52 -18.24 -10.91
N ILE A 448 13.42 -19.11 -10.44
CA ILE A 448 14.06 -18.98 -9.14
C ILE A 448 14.95 -17.74 -9.11
N THR A 449 15.81 -17.51 -10.11
CA THR A 449 16.71 -16.35 -10.16
C THR A 449 15.95 -15.03 -10.11
N ILE A 450 14.92 -14.86 -10.96
CA ILE A 450 14.10 -13.64 -10.97
C ILE A 450 13.44 -13.43 -9.61
N THR A 451 12.87 -14.49 -9.02
CA THR A 451 12.21 -14.39 -7.71
C THR A 451 13.21 -14.10 -6.59
N SER A 452 14.40 -14.69 -6.64
CA SER A 452 15.47 -14.46 -5.66
C SER A 452 15.99 -13.02 -5.73
N ILE A 453 16.09 -12.43 -6.92
CA ILE A 453 16.42 -11.01 -7.08
C ILE A 453 15.32 -10.16 -6.42
N SER A 454 14.04 -10.39 -6.74
CA SER A 454 12.93 -9.65 -6.09
C SER A 454 12.92 -9.81 -4.58
N LEU A 455 13.17 -11.03 -4.07
CA LEU A 455 13.28 -11.32 -2.64
C LEU A 455 14.44 -10.54 -2.00
N MET A 456 15.61 -10.51 -2.64
CA MET A 456 16.76 -9.77 -2.14
C MET A 456 16.48 -8.27 -2.06
N VAL A 457 15.82 -7.68 -3.07
CA VAL A 457 15.43 -6.28 -3.04
C VAL A 457 14.43 -5.99 -1.92
N ILE A 458 13.45 -6.86 -1.67
CA ILE A 458 12.55 -6.69 -0.51
C ILE A 458 13.32 -6.76 0.81
N ILE A 459 14.23 -7.73 0.97
CA ILE A 459 15.02 -7.87 2.20
C ILE A 459 15.80 -6.58 2.48
N ILE A 460 16.46 -6.05 1.46
CA ILE A 460 17.15 -4.76 1.54
C ILE A 460 16.17 -3.65 1.90
N ALA A 461 15.04 -3.53 1.20
CA ALA A 461 14.04 -2.50 1.45
C ALA A 461 13.47 -2.55 2.88
N ILE A 462 13.30 -3.74 3.46
CA ILE A 462 12.86 -3.93 4.85
C ILE A 462 13.97 -3.53 5.83
N ILE A 463 15.20 -3.99 5.63
CA ILE A 463 16.32 -3.70 6.54
C ILE A 463 16.59 -2.19 6.60
N PHE A 464 16.80 -1.57 5.44
CA PHE A 464 17.10 -0.15 5.35
C PHE A 464 15.87 0.72 5.65
N GLY A 465 14.67 0.28 5.26
CA GLY A 465 13.44 1.02 5.52
C GLY A 465 12.99 1.01 6.98
N ALA A 466 13.28 -0.07 7.72
CA ALA A 466 12.85 -0.21 9.12
C ALA A 466 13.81 0.44 10.11
N ILE A 467 15.07 0.64 9.73
CA ILE A 467 16.13 1.19 10.58
C ILE A 467 16.51 2.57 10.03
N PRO A 468 16.33 3.67 10.79
CA PRO A 468 16.74 5.00 10.34
C PRO A 468 18.24 5.10 10.05
N SER A 469 18.61 5.95 9.10
CA SER A 469 20.02 6.16 8.72
C SER A 469 20.83 6.84 9.83
N PRO A 470 22.16 6.65 9.89
CA PRO A 470 23.02 7.38 10.80
C PRO A 470 22.89 8.91 10.69
N VAL A 471 22.61 9.42 9.49
CA VAL A 471 22.36 10.85 9.25
C VAL A 471 21.03 11.27 9.88
N SER A 472 19.97 10.47 9.72
CA SER A 472 18.66 10.71 10.35
C SER A 472 18.76 10.75 11.88
N TRP A 473 19.53 9.84 12.48
CA TRP A 473 19.76 9.80 13.93
C TRP A 473 20.45 11.06 14.46
N LYS A 474 21.39 11.62 13.70
CA LYS A 474 22.08 12.87 14.05
C LYS A 474 21.17 14.09 13.89
N SER A 475 20.28 14.07 12.90
CA SER A 475 19.39 15.18 12.57
C SER A 475 18.20 15.27 13.53
N ASP A 476 17.50 14.15 13.76
CA ASP A 476 16.35 14.09 14.65
C ASP A 476 16.28 12.70 15.33
N TRP A 477 16.80 12.65 16.56
CA TRP A 477 16.76 11.44 17.38
C TRP A 477 15.34 10.98 17.72
N VAL A 478 14.40 11.90 17.96
CA VAL A 478 13.03 11.56 18.40
C VAL A 478 12.26 10.92 17.25
N THR A 479 12.30 11.54 16.07
CA THR A 479 11.68 10.99 14.86
C THR A 479 12.31 9.65 14.46
N SER A 480 13.64 9.54 14.55
CA SER A 480 14.36 8.30 14.27
C SER A 480 13.99 7.18 15.24
N LEU A 481 13.98 7.44 16.55
CA LEU A 481 13.55 6.47 17.55
C LEU A 481 12.11 6.04 17.33
N THR A 482 11.22 6.98 17.03
CA THR A 482 9.81 6.69 16.75
C THR A 482 9.67 5.80 15.51
N SER A 483 10.39 6.12 14.43
CA SER A 483 10.40 5.32 13.20
C SER A 483 10.89 3.89 13.44
N LEU A 484 11.97 3.73 14.23
CA LEU A 484 12.50 2.42 14.63
C LEU A 484 11.47 1.63 15.47
N LEU A 485 10.85 2.27 16.46
CA LEU A 485 9.86 1.65 17.34
C LEU A 485 8.60 1.22 16.58
N LEU A 486 8.10 2.07 15.68
CA LEU A 486 6.94 1.73 14.85
C LEU A 486 7.27 0.62 13.85
N SER A 487 8.46 0.65 13.25
CA SER A 487 8.86 -0.31 12.23
C SER A 487 9.34 -1.63 12.83
N VAL A 488 10.52 -1.64 13.48
CA VAL A 488 11.11 -2.85 14.07
C VAL A 488 10.34 -3.29 15.31
N GLY A 489 10.03 -2.35 16.21
CA GLY A 489 9.26 -2.66 17.42
C GLY A 489 7.86 -3.18 17.08
N GLY A 490 7.16 -2.50 16.18
CA GLY A 490 5.88 -2.96 15.65
C GLY A 490 5.97 -4.36 15.05
N LEU A 491 6.94 -4.61 14.16
CA LEU A 491 7.14 -5.91 13.54
C LEU A 491 7.38 -7.03 14.58
N VAL A 492 8.29 -6.79 15.54
CA VAL A 492 8.62 -7.75 16.61
C VAL A 492 7.40 -8.02 17.49
N ILE A 493 6.67 -6.99 17.91
CA ILE A 493 5.48 -7.12 18.75
C ILE A 493 4.36 -7.86 18.01
N PHE A 494 4.04 -7.49 16.77
CA PHE A 494 2.96 -8.12 16.01
C PHE A 494 3.29 -9.55 15.61
N MET A 495 4.51 -9.82 15.14
CA MET A 495 4.92 -11.19 14.78
C MET A 495 5.10 -12.06 16.03
N GLY A 496 5.63 -11.51 17.12
CA GLY A 496 5.71 -12.15 18.42
C GLY A 496 4.33 -12.55 18.93
N PHE A 497 3.34 -11.64 18.84
CA PHE A 497 1.95 -11.94 19.18
C PHE A 497 1.37 -13.07 18.33
N ALA A 498 1.57 -13.07 17.01
CA ALA A 498 1.11 -14.17 16.17
C ALA A 498 1.75 -15.51 16.55
N MET A 499 3.06 -15.53 16.79
CA MET A 499 3.75 -16.74 17.24
C MET A 499 3.22 -17.22 18.59
N LEU A 500 2.95 -16.31 19.52
CA LEU A 500 2.35 -16.62 20.82
C LEU A 500 0.94 -17.21 20.65
N MET A 501 0.10 -16.63 19.80
CA MET A 501 -1.25 -17.14 19.52
C MET A 501 -1.21 -18.53 18.89
N TRP A 502 -0.29 -18.77 17.94
CA TRP A 502 -0.06 -20.09 17.37
C TRP A 502 0.38 -21.10 18.44
N TYR A 503 1.34 -20.73 19.28
CA TYR A 503 1.82 -21.60 20.36
C TYR A 503 0.70 -21.97 21.34
N LEU A 504 -0.03 -20.98 21.86
CA LEU A 504 -1.07 -21.18 22.87
C LEU A 504 -2.29 -21.94 22.36
N ASN A 505 -2.69 -21.73 21.10
CA ASN A 505 -3.94 -22.30 20.58
C ASN A 505 -3.76 -23.52 19.67
N VAL A 506 -2.57 -23.74 19.12
CA VAL A 506 -2.28 -24.88 18.24
C VAL A 506 -1.31 -25.85 18.90
N GLN A 507 -0.09 -25.40 19.21
CA GLN A 507 0.99 -26.30 19.66
C GLN A 507 0.74 -26.84 21.07
N ARG A 508 0.37 -25.97 22.02
CA ARG A 508 0.15 -26.36 23.42
C ARG A 508 -1.09 -27.24 23.61
N LYS A 509 -2.11 -27.11 22.76
CA LYS A 509 -3.42 -27.76 22.94
C LYS A 509 -3.54 -29.15 22.29
N ASN A 510 -2.50 -29.68 21.63
CA ASN A 510 -2.55 -30.95 20.88
C ASN A 510 -3.82 -31.10 20.00
N LYS A 511 -4.40 -29.99 19.56
CA LYS A 511 -5.68 -30.00 18.86
C LYS A 511 -5.40 -30.47 17.45
N LYS A 512 -5.75 -31.73 17.13
CA LYS A 512 -5.89 -32.19 15.74
C LYS A 512 -6.77 -31.17 15.03
N LEU A 513 -6.17 -30.38 14.14
CA LEU A 513 -6.83 -29.33 13.38
C LEU A 513 -7.85 -29.97 12.41
N SER A 514 -9.05 -30.29 12.90
CA SER A 514 -10.19 -30.65 12.07
C SER A 514 -10.73 -29.37 11.44
N LEU A 515 -10.34 -29.11 10.19
CA LEU A 515 -10.94 -28.07 9.38
C LEU A 515 -12.29 -28.60 8.90
N ASN A 516 -13.39 -28.05 9.40
CA ASN A 516 -14.70 -28.16 8.77
C ASN A 516 -14.75 -27.25 7.55
N ASN A 517 -14.09 -27.69 6.48
CA ASN A 517 -14.43 -27.37 5.09
C ASN A 517 -14.20 -28.67 4.33
N THR A 518 -15.29 -29.36 4.04
CA THR A 518 -15.32 -30.75 3.55
C THR A 518 -14.61 -30.95 2.21
N GLU A 519 -14.20 -29.88 1.51
CA GLU A 519 -13.42 -29.96 0.27
C GLU A 519 -11.89 -29.95 0.47
N ILE A 520 -11.37 -29.59 1.66
CA ILE A 520 -9.91 -29.56 1.91
C ILE A 520 -9.41 -30.90 2.48
N ASN A 521 -10.26 -31.68 3.14
CA ASN A 521 -9.87 -32.97 3.72
C ASN A 521 -9.65 -34.08 2.66
N GLU A 522 -10.38 -34.09 1.55
CA GLU A 522 -10.10 -35.02 0.44
C GLU A 522 -8.76 -34.77 -0.25
N ILE A 523 -8.20 -33.55 -0.12
CA ILE A 523 -6.93 -33.17 -0.74
C ILE A 523 -5.71 -33.71 0.04
N MET A 524 -5.89 -34.20 1.27
CA MET A 524 -4.78 -34.55 2.18
C MET A 524 -4.70 -36.02 2.59
N THR A 525 -5.76 -36.82 2.43
CA THR A 525 -5.66 -38.28 2.67
C THR A 525 -4.89 -39.03 1.58
N SER A 526 -4.69 -38.46 0.38
CA SER A 526 -3.92 -39.12 -0.69
C SER A 526 -2.40 -39.05 -0.54
N ASN A 527 -1.88 -38.27 0.42
CA ASN A 527 -0.44 -38.08 0.60
C ASN A 527 0.12 -38.79 1.87
N ILE A 528 -0.73 -39.45 2.66
CA ILE A 528 -0.29 -40.21 3.84
C ILE A 528 -0.20 -41.72 3.52
N THR A 529 -0.79 -42.20 2.43
CA THR A 529 -0.73 -43.62 2.03
C THR A 529 0.39 -43.98 1.05
N LYS A 530 1.36 -43.09 0.80
CA LYS A 530 2.54 -43.38 -0.05
C LYS A 530 3.90 -43.30 0.66
N GLU A 531 3.93 -42.98 1.95
CA GLU A 531 5.14 -43.12 2.78
C GLU A 531 5.10 -44.36 3.69
N GLU A 532 4.03 -45.16 3.62
CA GLU A 532 3.95 -46.50 4.20
C GLU A 532 3.49 -47.51 3.13
N LYS A 533 4.35 -47.77 2.15
CA LYS A 533 4.47 -49.05 1.42
C LYS A 533 5.68 -49.06 0.52
#